data_AF-A0A9X0MIE6-F1
#
_entry.id   AF-A0A9X0MIE6-F1
#
_cell.length_a   1.000
_cell.length_b   1.000
_cell.length_c   1.000
_cell.angle_alpha   90.00
_cell.angle_beta   90.00
_cell.angle_gamma   90.00
#
_symmetry.space_group_name_H-M   'P 1'
#
loop_
_entity.id
_entity.type
_entity.pdbx_description
1 polymer ?
#
loop_
_entity_poly.entity_id
_entity_poly.type
_entity_poly.pdbx_seq_one_letter_code
_entity_poly.pdbx_strand_id
1 'polypeptide(L)'
;MNNFLKTNETFLGYNKVKCNDCNGFYILRSSDYGEFGGCTNFPKCKSKLSKSKFILSFIKENGINIYKWKKKCWKCRKNTDVYSYYLHYQLLKSLGNTTALVFAGIGDIKSADNYLTSKYPSIQLKYSKTINSIYIANTCIYCNALQGKNYVVDDPHEIFGDLYIQKCMEKYFVENVSSKLLNINFEEINRLGIFYVN
;
A
#
# COMPACT_ATOMS: atom_id res chain seq x y z
N MET A 1 19.31 -22.52 26.47
CA MET A 1 18.27 -21.62 27.02
C MET A 1 18.77 -20.19 26.88
N ASN A 2 18.47 -19.53 25.75
CA ASN A 2 18.85 -18.14 25.52
C ASN A 2 17.59 -17.29 25.35
N ASN A 3 17.41 -16.39 26.31
CA ASN A 3 16.36 -15.39 26.41
C ASN A 3 16.52 -14.31 25.32
N PHE A 4 15.89 -14.50 24.17
CA PHE A 4 15.73 -13.47 23.12
C PHE A 4 14.26 -13.09 22.87
N LEU A 5 13.43 -13.12 23.91
CA LEU A 5 12.04 -12.63 23.88
C LEU A 5 11.78 -11.66 25.03
N LYS A 6 12.55 -10.56 25.08
CA LYS A 6 12.20 -9.38 25.87
C LYS A 6 12.64 -8.11 25.15
N THR A 7 11.88 -7.75 24.13
CA THR A 7 11.74 -6.34 23.74
C THR A 7 10.25 -6.07 23.54
N ASN A 8 9.63 -5.58 24.61
CA ASN A 8 8.51 -4.64 24.60
C ASN A 8 7.51 -4.84 23.45
N GLU A 9 6.53 -5.70 23.69
CA GLU A 9 5.24 -5.71 23.01
C GLU A 9 4.50 -4.38 23.27
N THR A 10 4.94 -3.32 22.61
CA THR A 10 4.10 -2.16 22.32
C THR A 10 3.68 -2.23 20.86
N PHE A 11 2.94 -3.29 20.50
CA PHE A 11 2.15 -3.38 19.26
C PHE A 11 0.83 -2.57 19.40
N LEU A 12 0.90 -1.35 19.94
CA LEU A 12 -0.23 -0.42 19.99
C LEU A 12 -0.17 0.49 18.74
N GLY A 13 -1.03 0.20 17.77
CA GLY A 13 -1.13 0.85 16.46
C GLY A 13 -1.08 -0.24 15.41
N TYR A 14 -2.11 -0.50 14.61
CA TYR A 14 -2.23 0.13 13.29
C TYR A 14 -3.61 -0.13 12.63
N ASN A 15 -4.71 -0.18 13.39
CA ASN A 15 -6.07 -0.09 12.83
C ASN A 15 -6.93 0.88 13.61
N LYS A 16 -7.20 2.05 13.01
CA LYS A 16 -8.09 3.08 13.59
C LYS A 16 -9.52 3.02 13.08
N VAL A 17 -9.86 2.08 12.19
CA VAL A 17 -11.23 2.03 11.64
C VAL A 17 -12.16 1.49 12.72
N LYS A 18 -12.72 2.39 13.53
CA LYS A 18 -13.64 2.04 14.62
C LYS A 18 -14.86 1.32 14.06
N CYS A 19 -15.32 0.31 14.79
CA CYS A 19 -16.60 -0.31 14.52
C CYS A 19 -17.72 0.69 14.82
N ASN A 20 -18.74 0.72 13.97
CA ASN A 20 -19.88 1.62 14.17
C ASN A 20 -20.84 1.13 15.27
N ASP A 21 -20.74 -0.15 15.64
CA ASP A 21 -21.73 -0.82 16.50
C ASP A 21 -21.18 -1.22 17.88
N CYS A 22 -19.86 -1.09 18.11
CA CYS A 22 -19.23 -1.38 19.40
C CYS A 22 -17.84 -0.75 19.51
N ASN A 23 -17.18 -0.93 20.66
CA ASN A 23 -15.83 -0.41 20.92
C ASN A 23 -14.69 -1.18 20.22
N GLY A 24 -15.02 -2.07 19.28
CA GLY A 24 -14.04 -2.81 18.47
C GLY A 24 -13.56 -2.01 17.25
N PHE A 25 -12.75 -2.66 16.42
CA PHE A 25 -12.27 -2.12 15.15
C PHE A 25 -12.68 -3.02 13.99
N TYR A 26 -12.73 -2.49 12.77
CA TYR A 26 -12.81 -3.32 11.57
C TYR A 26 -11.42 -3.81 11.18
N ILE A 27 -11.35 -5.06 10.75
CA ILE A 27 -10.20 -5.69 10.11
C ILE A 27 -10.63 -6.31 8.77
N LEU A 28 -9.72 -6.42 7.81
CA LEU A 28 -10.01 -7.13 6.56
C LEU A 28 -10.16 -8.63 6.83
N ARG A 29 -11.28 -9.20 6.42
CA ARG A 29 -11.60 -10.63 6.49
C ARG A 29 -12.03 -11.13 5.12
N SER A 30 -11.93 -12.44 4.91
CA SER A 30 -12.41 -13.13 3.71
C SER A 30 -13.56 -14.09 4.04
N SER A 31 -14.42 -14.34 3.05
CA SER A 31 -15.51 -15.32 3.07
C SER A 31 -15.73 -15.87 1.66
N ASP A 32 -16.63 -16.84 1.51
CA ASP A 32 -17.03 -17.38 0.19
C ASP A 32 -17.60 -16.30 -0.76
N TYR A 33 -18.08 -15.18 -0.21
CA TYR A 33 -18.62 -14.04 -0.98
C TYR A 33 -17.58 -12.93 -1.22
N GLY A 34 -16.31 -13.16 -0.86
CA GLY A 34 -15.21 -12.22 -0.95
C GLY A 34 -14.94 -11.45 0.35
N GLU A 35 -14.18 -10.36 0.22
CA GLU A 35 -13.61 -9.62 1.35
C GLU A 35 -14.50 -8.53 1.91
N PHE A 36 -14.37 -8.34 3.21
CA PHE A 36 -15.11 -7.33 3.94
C PHE A 36 -14.32 -6.86 5.16
N GLY A 37 -14.61 -5.64 5.61
CA GLY A 37 -14.17 -5.17 6.92
C GLY A 37 -15.07 -5.77 7.98
N GLY A 38 -14.60 -6.74 8.77
CA GLY A 38 -15.37 -7.35 9.85
C GLY A 38 -14.89 -6.91 11.22
N CYS A 39 -15.81 -6.74 12.17
CA CYS A 39 -15.46 -6.33 13.53
C CYS A 39 -14.52 -7.34 14.22
N THR A 40 -13.58 -6.85 15.03
CA THR A 40 -12.71 -7.67 15.91
C THR A 40 -13.50 -8.39 17.00
N ASN A 41 -14.68 -7.88 17.40
CA ASN A 41 -15.52 -8.45 18.46
C ASN A 41 -16.51 -9.53 17.98
N PHE A 42 -16.34 -10.05 16.76
CA PHE A 42 -17.11 -11.21 16.29
C PHE A 42 -16.86 -12.44 17.20
N PRO A 43 -17.87 -13.26 17.55
CA PRO A 43 -19.25 -13.27 17.04
C PRO A 43 -20.22 -12.31 17.75
N LYS A 44 -19.80 -11.65 18.83
CA LYS A 44 -20.66 -10.76 19.64
C LYS A 44 -21.09 -9.51 18.86
N CYS A 45 -20.25 -9.02 17.96
CA CYS A 45 -20.58 -7.96 17.01
C CYS A 45 -20.45 -8.49 15.57
N LYS A 46 -21.55 -8.43 14.81
CA LYS A 46 -21.61 -8.88 13.40
C LYS A 46 -21.49 -7.74 12.39
N SER A 47 -21.09 -6.55 12.85
CA SER A 47 -20.92 -5.39 12.00
C SER A 47 -19.93 -5.66 10.86
N LYS A 48 -20.27 -5.19 9.66
CA LYS A 48 -19.48 -5.36 8.44
C LYS A 48 -19.46 -4.11 7.58
N LEU A 49 -18.33 -3.86 6.93
CA LEU A 49 -18.17 -2.93 5.81
C LEU A 49 -17.84 -3.72 4.55
N SER A 50 -18.33 -3.29 3.38
CA SER A 50 -17.79 -3.82 2.12
C SER A 50 -16.28 -3.54 2.04
N LYS A 51 -15.54 -4.37 1.31
CA LYS A 51 -14.10 -4.18 1.02
C LYS A 51 -13.75 -2.70 0.77
N SER A 52 -14.43 -2.10 -0.21
CA SER A 52 -14.12 -0.75 -0.65
C SER A 52 -14.42 0.31 0.42
N LYS A 53 -15.50 0.13 1.19
CA LYS A 53 -15.81 1.01 2.33
C LYS A 53 -14.76 0.88 3.44
N PHE A 54 -14.33 -0.34 3.74
CA PHE A 54 -13.28 -0.59 4.73
C PHE A 54 -11.95 0.07 4.32
N ILE A 55 -11.47 -0.18 3.10
CA ILE A 55 -10.21 0.40 2.60
C ILE A 55 -10.29 1.93 2.59
N LEU A 56 -11.41 2.50 2.14
CA LEU A 56 -11.59 3.95 2.13
C LEU A 56 -11.55 4.53 3.56
N SER A 57 -12.23 3.91 4.52
CA SER A 57 -12.16 4.34 5.93
C SER A 57 -10.76 4.15 6.52
N PHE A 58 -10.05 3.09 6.14
CA PHE A 58 -8.67 2.87 6.54
C PHE A 58 -7.76 4.01 6.08
N ILE A 59 -7.83 4.38 4.81
CA ILE A 59 -7.02 5.47 4.26
C ILE A 59 -7.41 6.81 4.90
N LYS A 60 -8.71 7.04 5.16
CA LYS A 60 -9.20 8.25 5.85
C LYS A 60 -8.55 8.44 7.22
N GLU A 61 -8.48 7.37 8.00
CA GLU A 61 -7.97 7.42 9.37
C GLU A 61 -6.43 7.37 9.46
N ASN A 62 -5.76 6.75 8.48
CA ASN A 62 -4.33 6.43 8.57
C ASN A 62 -3.46 7.09 7.50
N GLY A 63 -4.05 7.70 6.48
CA GLY A 63 -3.31 8.21 5.31
C GLY A 63 -2.64 7.09 4.50
N ILE A 64 -1.76 7.49 3.58
CA ILE A 64 -0.94 6.57 2.77
C ILE A 64 0.54 6.87 3.05
N ASN A 65 1.29 5.83 3.42
CA ASN A 65 2.75 5.91 3.55
C ASN A 65 3.43 5.87 2.18
N ILE A 66 4.30 6.85 1.93
CA ILE A 66 5.15 6.90 0.74
C ILE A 66 6.54 6.41 1.10
N TYR A 67 7.10 5.56 0.23
CA TYR A 67 8.43 4.99 0.36
C TYR A 67 9.29 5.40 -0.83
N LYS A 68 10.60 5.54 -0.60
CA LYS A 68 11.61 5.84 -1.62
C LYS A 68 12.82 4.92 -1.46
N TRP A 69 13.32 4.41 -2.58
CA TRP A 69 14.58 3.68 -2.62
C TRP A 69 15.35 3.98 -3.91
N LYS A 70 16.61 3.54 -3.95
CA LYS A 70 17.46 3.63 -5.15
C LYS A 70 17.25 2.39 -6.01
N LYS A 71 17.02 2.61 -7.30
CA LYS A 71 16.96 1.58 -8.34
C LYS A 71 18.00 1.84 -9.41
N LYS A 72 18.65 0.78 -9.93
CA LYS A 72 19.54 0.91 -11.08
C LYS A 72 18.72 1.09 -12.36
N CYS A 73 18.87 2.22 -13.03
CA CYS A 73 18.12 2.50 -14.26
C CYS A 73 18.51 1.52 -15.39
N TRP A 74 17.52 0.86 -16.00
CA TRP A 74 17.76 -0.10 -17.10
C TRP A 74 18.42 0.53 -18.34
N LYS A 75 18.18 1.82 -18.59
CA LYS A 75 18.71 2.56 -19.76
C LYS A 75 20.11 3.12 -19.51
N CYS A 76 20.25 4.05 -18.57
CA CYS A 76 21.51 4.78 -18.33
C CYS A 76 22.39 4.19 -17.23
N ARG A 77 21.95 3.13 -16.55
CA ARG A 77 22.68 2.40 -15.48
C ARG A 77 23.00 3.19 -14.21
N LYS A 78 22.68 4.48 -14.13
CA LYS A 78 22.78 5.29 -12.91
C LYS A 78 21.68 4.90 -11.91
N ASN A 79 21.99 5.03 -10.61
CA ASN A 79 21.03 4.80 -9.53
C ASN A 79 20.06 5.98 -9.42
N THR A 80 18.79 5.75 -9.74
CA THR A 80 17.73 6.75 -9.66
C THR A 80 16.87 6.51 -8.42
N ASP A 81 16.37 7.58 -7.82
CA ASP A 81 15.28 7.44 -6.84
C ASP A 81 14.01 6.99 -7.57
N VAL A 82 13.27 6.10 -6.91
CA VAL A 82 11.90 5.73 -7.29
C VAL A 82 11.03 5.77 -6.03
N TYR A 83 9.74 6.01 -6.22
CA TYR A 83 8.76 6.21 -5.17
C TYR A 83 7.55 5.30 -5.38
N SER A 84 7.00 4.76 -4.31
CA SER A 84 5.69 4.11 -4.32
C SER A 84 5.05 4.17 -2.95
N TYR A 85 3.77 3.83 -2.89
CA TYR A 85 3.13 3.32 -1.67
C TYR A 85 2.87 1.82 -1.83
N TYR A 86 2.60 1.15 -0.71
CA TYR A 86 2.25 -0.27 -0.70
C TYR A 86 1.10 -0.49 0.27
N LEU A 87 -0.12 -0.41 -0.25
CA LEU A 87 -1.32 -0.49 0.59
C LEU A 87 -1.43 -1.86 1.26
N HIS A 88 -1.05 -2.94 0.57
CA HIS A 88 -0.99 -4.28 1.13
C HIS A 88 -0.07 -4.34 2.36
N TYR A 89 1.10 -3.69 2.31
CA TYR A 89 2.07 -3.68 3.41
C TYR A 89 1.52 -2.88 4.60
N GLN A 90 0.90 -1.73 4.32
CA GLN A 90 0.30 -0.89 5.37
C GLN A 90 -0.90 -1.58 6.03
N LEU A 91 -1.70 -2.34 5.27
CA LEU A 91 -2.80 -3.17 5.77
C LEU A 91 -2.29 -4.43 6.49
N LEU A 92 -1.20 -5.07 6.04
CA LEU A 92 -0.65 -6.28 6.67
C LEU A 92 -0.22 -6.06 8.11
N LYS A 93 0.36 -4.89 8.42
CA LYS A 93 0.71 -4.49 9.79
C LYS A 93 -0.49 -4.44 10.75
N SER A 94 -1.69 -4.53 10.20
CA SER A 94 -2.93 -4.36 10.92
C SER A 94 -3.65 -5.71 11.18
N LEU A 95 -3.07 -6.84 10.72
CA LEU A 95 -3.75 -8.12 10.58
C LEU A 95 -2.91 -9.28 11.14
N GLY A 96 -3.53 -10.12 11.98
CA GLY A 96 -3.11 -11.52 12.14
C GLY A 96 -3.44 -12.34 10.88
N ASN A 97 -3.26 -13.67 10.92
CA ASN A 97 -3.43 -14.65 9.83
C ASN A 97 -4.56 -14.31 8.83
N THR A 98 -4.23 -13.53 7.79
CA THR A 98 -5.12 -13.22 6.67
C THR A 98 -4.40 -13.59 5.38
N THR A 99 -5.13 -14.16 4.43
CA THR A 99 -4.62 -14.54 3.11
C THR A 99 -4.92 -13.50 2.04
N ALA A 100 -5.78 -12.51 2.32
CA ALA A 100 -6.19 -11.50 1.35
C ALA A 100 -5.36 -10.21 1.44
N LEU A 101 -4.74 -9.83 0.32
CA LEU A 101 -3.91 -8.64 0.18
C LEU A 101 -4.46 -7.69 -0.89
N VAL A 102 -4.61 -6.42 -0.53
CA VAL A 102 -4.94 -5.34 -1.47
C VAL A 102 -3.64 -4.76 -2.02
N PHE A 103 -3.15 -5.32 -3.13
CA PHE A 103 -1.96 -4.79 -3.79
C PHE A 103 -2.31 -3.49 -4.51
N ALA A 104 -1.82 -2.38 -3.97
CA ALA A 104 -1.89 -1.08 -4.62
C ALA A 104 -0.61 -0.29 -4.35
N GLY A 105 -0.10 0.33 -5.40
CA GLY A 105 1.03 1.25 -5.39
C GLY A 105 0.87 2.31 -6.49
N ILE A 106 1.95 3.01 -6.82
CA ILE A 106 1.89 4.05 -7.85
C ILE A 106 1.26 3.51 -9.16
N GLY A 107 0.33 4.27 -9.72
CA GLY A 107 -0.47 3.89 -10.89
C GLY A 107 -1.82 3.24 -10.58
N ASP A 108 -2.15 2.92 -9.31
CA ASP A 108 -3.42 2.27 -8.95
C ASP A 108 -4.50 3.21 -8.42
N ILE A 109 -4.12 4.30 -7.74
CA ILE A 109 -5.03 5.28 -7.13
C ILE A 109 -4.70 6.64 -7.71
N LYS A 110 -5.58 7.14 -8.60
CA LYS A 110 -5.41 8.40 -9.34
C LYS A 110 -5.16 9.59 -8.41
N SER A 111 -5.86 9.66 -7.30
CA SER A 111 -5.72 10.71 -6.29
C SER A 111 -4.36 10.69 -5.59
N ALA A 112 -3.80 9.49 -5.34
CA ALA A 112 -2.42 9.36 -4.86
C ALA A 112 -1.41 9.73 -5.94
N ASP A 113 -1.64 9.30 -7.18
CA ASP A 113 -0.78 9.63 -8.31
C ASP A 113 -0.73 11.14 -8.60
N ASN A 114 -1.85 11.84 -8.45
CA ASN A 114 -1.92 13.30 -8.58
C ASN A 114 -1.05 13.99 -7.52
N TYR A 115 -1.13 13.55 -6.25
CA TYR A 115 -0.29 14.07 -5.18
C TYR A 115 1.20 13.80 -5.45
N LEU A 116 1.53 12.58 -5.87
CA LEU A 116 2.90 12.19 -6.14
C LEU A 116 3.50 12.97 -7.33
N THR A 117 2.74 13.15 -8.40
CA THR A 117 3.17 13.89 -9.60
C THR A 117 3.36 15.38 -9.31
N SER A 118 2.54 15.99 -8.46
CA SER A 118 2.69 17.40 -8.10
C SER A 118 3.93 17.66 -7.23
N LYS A 119 4.39 16.66 -6.48
CA LYS A 119 5.50 16.77 -5.55
C LYS A 119 6.84 16.30 -6.11
N TYR A 120 6.85 15.23 -6.91
CA TYR A 120 8.07 14.57 -7.36
C TYR A 120 8.19 14.65 -8.89
N PRO A 121 9.08 15.50 -9.43
CA PRO A 121 9.24 15.66 -10.88
C PRO A 121 9.64 14.38 -11.63
N SER A 122 10.20 13.39 -10.93
CA SER A 122 10.52 12.07 -11.46
C SER A 122 9.31 11.12 -11.57
N ILE A 123 8.12 11.58 -11.22
CA ILE A 123 6.86 10.84 -11.36
C ILE A 123 6.06 11.54 -12.45
N GLN A 124 5.82 10.86 -13.55
CA GLN A 124 5.27 11.47 -14.75
C GLN A 124 4.37 10.49 -15.51
N LEU A 125 3.46 11.03 -16.32
CA LEU A 125 2.71 10.25 -17.30
C LEU A 125 3.65 9.75 -18.39
N LYS A 126 3.69 8.43 -18.61
CA LYS A 126 4.55 7.80 -19.62
C LYS A 126 3.81 6.72 -20.39
N TYR A 127 4.10 6.63 -21.68
CA TYR A 127 3.70 5.50 -22.52
C TYR A 127 4.67 4.33 -22.31
N SER A 128 4.12 3.14 -22.10
CA SER A 128 4.86 1.88 -22.08
C SER A 128 4.52 1.06 -23.32
N LYS A 129 5.55 0.75 -24.11
CA LYS A 129 5.43 -0.15 -25.26
C LYS A 129 5.06 -1.56 -24.84
N THR A 130 5.60 -2.06 -23.72
CA THR A 130 5.42 -3.44 -23.26
C THR A 130 3.96 -3.78 -22.95
N ILE A 131 3.20 -2.82 -22.41
CA ILE A 131 1.78 -3.01 -22.05
C ILE A 131 0.85 -2.15 -22.92
N ASN A 132 1.40 -1.52 -23.96
CA ASN A 132 0.71 -0.63 -24.90
C ASN A 132 -0.27 0.36 -24.23
N SER A 133 0.16 1.04 -23.17
CA SER A 133 -0.70 1.95 -22.40
C SER A 133 0.07 3.13 -21.81
N ILE A 134 -0.67 4.14 -21.39
CA ILE A 134 -0.15 5.35 -20.74
C ILE A 134 -0.56 5.32 -19.27
N TYR A 135 0.40 5.50 -18.36
CA TYR A 135 0.14 5.53 -16.92
C TYR A 135 1.14 6.40 -16.18
N ILE A 136 0.80 6.79 -14.94
CA ILE A 136 1.72 7.52 -14.05
C ILE A 136 2.77 6.55 -13.54
N ALA A 137 4.03 6.90 -13.74
CA ALA A 137 5.15 6.04 -13.40
C ALA A 137 6.37 6.84 -12.96
N ASN A 138 7.29 6.15 -12.27
CA ASN A 138 8.60 6.69 -12.01
C ASN A 138 9.41 6.80 -13.30
N THR A 139 10.29 7.80 -13.37
CA THR A 139 11.25 8.03 -14.43
C THR A 139 12.64 8.21 -13.84
N CYS A 140 13.65 7.84 -14.60
CA CYS A 140 15.02 8.03 -14.18
C CYS A 140 15.35 9.52 -14.11
N ILE A 141 15.85 9.99 -12.96
CA ILE A 141 16.23 11.41 -12.75
C ILE A 141 17.34 11.91 -13.68
N TYR A 142 18.06 11.01 -14.37
CA TYR A 142 19.17 11.37 -15.26
C TYR A 142 18.85 11.28 -16.75
N CYS A 143 18.03 10.30 -17.16
CA CYS A 143 17.77 10.03 -18.59
C CYS A 143 16.28 9.96 -18.92
N ASN A 144 15.41 10.23 -17.94
CA ASN A 144 13.96 10.22 -18.04
C ASN A 144 13.34 8.89 -18.51
N ALA A 145 14.11 7.80 -18.50
CA ALA A 145 13.61 6.48 -18.87
C ALA A 145 12.56 5.99 -17.87
N LEU A 146 11.45 5.47 -18.39
CA LEU A 146 10.37 4.84 -17.61
C LEU A 146 10.93 3.75 -16.67
N GLN A 147 10.73 3.89 -15.36
CA GLN A 147 10.99 2.86 -14.36
C GLN A 147 9.65 2.16 -14.06
N GLY A 148 9.23 1.28 -14.98
CA GLY A 148 7.84 0.81 -15.09
C GLY A 148 7.30 0.11 -13.83
N LYS A 149 5.96 0.09 -13.72
CA LYS A 149 5.20 -0.43 -12.56
C LYS A 149 5.64 -1.82 -12.12
N ASN A 150 5.86 -2.74 -13.07
CA ASN A 150 6.33 -4.11 -12.75
C ASN A 150 7.57 -4.12 -11.86
N TYR A 151 8.52 -3.21 -12.07
CA TYR A 151 9.79 -3.18 -11.34
C TYR A 151 9.81 -2.24 -10.13
N VAL A 152 8.68 -1.59 -9.85
CA VAL A 152 8.53 -0.61 -8.78
C VAL A 152 7.43 -1.03 -7.81
N VAL A 153 6.36 -1.66 -8.28
CA VAL A 153 5.20 -2.02 -7.47
C VAL A 153 5.08 -3.53 -7.37
N ASP A 154 5.00 -4.20 -8.51
CA ASP A 154 4.60 -5.62 -8.56
C ASP A 154 5.78 -6.53 -8.13
N ASP A 155 6.99 -6.22 -8.60
CA ASP A 155 8.23 -6.97 -8.32
C ASP A 155 9.42 -6.01 -8.08
N PRO A 156 9.45 -5.30 -6.93
CA PRO A 156 10.48 -4.32 -6.64
C PRO A 156 11.75 -5.01 -6.10
N HIS A 157 12.56 -5.56 -6.99
CA HIS A 157 13.75 -6.38 -6.67
C HIS A 157 14.66 -5.79 -5.59
N GLU A 158 14.91 -4.48 -5.63
CA GLU A 158 15.81 -3.82 -4.68
C GLU A 158 15.32 -3.84 -3.23
N ILE A 159 14.01 -3.99 -3.01
CA ILE A 159 13.38 -3.95 -1.68
C ILE A 159 12.49 -5.17 -1.41
N PHE A 160 12.46 -6.17 -2.30
CA PHE A 160 11.57 -7.31 -2.21
C PHE A 160 11.68 -8.03 -0.86
N GLY A 161 12.90 -8.31 -0.41
CA GLY A 161 13.14 -8.96 0.88
C GLY A 161 12.65 -8.13 2.05
N ASP A 162 12.83 -6.81 2.02
CA ASP A 162 12.39 -5.92 3.09
C ASP A 162 10.87 -5.75 3.10
N LEU A 163 10.24 -5.72 1.92
CA LEU A 163 8.81 -5.54 1.75
C LEU A 163 8.03 -6.80 2.15
N TYR A 164 8.43 -7.96 1.65
CA TYR A 164 7.65 -9.20 1.76
C TYR A 164 8.16 -10.18 2.82
N ILE A 165 9.48 -10.25 3.05
CA ILE A 165 10.07 -11.26 3.95
C ILE A 165 10.31 -10.69 5.34
N GLN A 166 11.14 -9.65 5.43
CA GLN A 166 11.54 -9.03 6.71
C GLN A 166 10.48 -8.06 7.24
N LYS A 167 9.61 -7.56 6.36
CA LYS A 167 8.55 -6.58 6.66
C LYS A 167 9.10 -5.34 7.39
N CYS A 168 10.18 -4.76 6.88
CA CYS A 168 10.98 -3.69 7.52
C CYS A 168 11.14 -2.44 6.62
N MET A 169 10.04 -1.98 6.02
CA MET A 169 10.03 -0.83 5.10
C MET A 169 10.26 0.54 5.74
N GLU A 170 10.37 0.63 7.07
CA GLU A 170 10.59 1.87 7.83
C GLU A 170 11.81 2.64 7.33
N LYS A 171 12.88 1.93 6.95
CA LYS A 171 14.10 2.54 6.42
C LYS A 171 13.92 3.22 5.04
N TYR A 172 12.83 2.92 4.34
CA TYR A 172 12.48 3.55 3.06
C TYR A 172 11.39 4.62 3.20
N PHE A 173 10.84 4.80 4.41
CA PHE A 173 9.74 5.72 4.64
C PHE A 173 10.16 7.17 4.35
N VAL A 174 9.29 7.89 3.64
CA VAL A 174 9.47 9.31 3.33
C VAL A 174 8.49 10.16 4.12
N GLU A 175 7.19 9.85 4.00
CA GLU A 175 6.12 10.63 4.59
C GLU A 175 4.83 9.81 4.69
N ASN A 176 3.91 10.26 5.54
CA ASN A 176 2.52 9.82 5.54
C ASN A 176 1.64 10.94 4.98
N VAL A 177 0.89 10.64 3.92
CA VAL A 177 0.02 11.61 3.25
C VAL A 177 -1.39 11.44 3.79
N SER A 178 -1.89 12.47 4.48
CA SER A 178 -3.25 12.42 5.04
C SER A 178 -4.31 12.34 3.94
N SER A 179 -5.43 11.68 4.23
CA SER A 179 -6.54 11.57 3.27
C SER A 179 -7.13 12.91 2.83
N LYS A 180 -6.99 13.97 3.64
CA LYS A 180 -7.42 15.33 3.28
C LYS A 180 -6.65 15.88 2.07
N LEU A 181 -5.37 15.51 1.92
CA LEU A 181 -4.53 15.91 0.79
C LEU A 181 -4.79 15.05 -0.45
N LEU A 182 -5.13 13.78 -0.25
CA LEU A 182 -5.32 12.83 -1.35
C LEU A 182 -6.68 13.02 -2.03
N ASN A 183 -7.75 13.34 -1.31
CA ASN A 183 -9.11 13.43 -1.85
C ASN A 183 -9.53 12.16 -2.65
N ILE A 184 -9.26 10.97 -2.10
CA ILE A 184 -9.57 9.68 -2.73
C ILE A 184 -11.08 9.45 -2.77
N ASN A 185 -11.58 9.07 -3.94
CA ASN A 185 -12.98 8.70 -4.11
C ASN A 185 -13.21 7.18 -4.00
N PHE A 186 -14.48 6.80 -3.83
CA PHE A 186 -14.86 5.40 -3.65
C PHE A 186 -14.60 4.53 -4.89
N GLU A 187 -14.77 5.09 -6.10
CA GLU A 187 -14.59 4.36 -7.37
C GLU A 187 -13.15 3.91 -7.59
N GLU A 188 -12.17 4.72 -7.20
CA GLU A 188 -10.76 4.36 -7.24
C GLU A 188 -10.48 3.13 -6.39
N ILE A 189 -11.03 3.09 -5.18
CA ILE A 189 -10.85 1.97 -4.25
C ILE A 189 -11.61 0.74 -4.73
N ASN A 190 -12.79 0.92 -5.33
CA ASN A 190 -13.61 -0.19 -5.80
C ASN A 190 -12.92 -1.03 -6.88
N ARG A 191 -12.08 -0.39 -7.71
CA ARG A 191 -11.30 -1.02 -8.78
C ARG A 191 -10.08 -1.80 -8.27
N LEU A 192 -9.69 -1.63 -7.01
CA LEU A 192 -8.54 -2.36 -6.46
C LEU A 192 -8.86 -3.85 -6.34
N GLY A 193 -8.03 -4.65 -7.02
CA GLY A 193 -8.06 -6.11 -6.91
C GLY A 193 -7.59 -6.61 -5.55
N ILE A 194 -7.87 -7.88 -5.28
CA ILE A 194 -7.32 -8.60 -4.14
C ILE A 194 -6.55 -9.79 -4.67
N PHE A 195 -5.41 -10.05 -4.03
CA PHE A 195 -4.61 -11.23 -4.26
C PHE A 195 -4.65 -12.11 -3.02
N TYR A 196 -4.83 -13.40 -3.24
CA TYR A 196 -4.80 -14.40 -2.19
C TYR A 196 -3.42 -15.03 -2.14
N VAL A 197 -2.80 -15.00 -0.97
CA VAL A 197 -1.57 -15.73 -0.70
C VAL A 197 -1.99 -17.06 -0.08
N ASN A 198 -1.75 -18.15 -0.81
CA ASN A 198 -1.93 -19.51 -0.33
C ASN A 198 -0.75 -19.94 0.55
#